data_AF-A0A2G9HBS8-F1
#
_entry.id   AF-A0A2G9HBS8-F1
#
_cell.length_a   1.000
_cell.length_b   1.000
_cell.length_c   1.000
_cell.angle_alpha   90.00
_cell.angle_beta   90.00
_cell.angle_gamma   90.00
#
_symmetry.space_group_name_H-M   'P 1'
#
loop_
_entity.id
_entity.type
_entity.pdbx_description
1 polymer ?
#
loop_
_entity_poly.entity_id
_entity_poly.type
_entity_poly.pdbx_seq_one_letter_code
_entity_poly.pdbx_strand_id
1 'polypeptide(L)'
;MKRGIKDIDKIIERRHWEEFINDPGVANKTLVRKFYANLKFTDQQHHAITIRGKSVNFSARTINSLFDTLSINTPEKLQEFLEDHPPLDTIYELICRDEPQWTLSRLNKPINFSRTKLTIVANHWLRFVSTWLLPTTHTFEVMKECAMMIFTILTDAPFDIGRFLHRSIWKCPFGRRVRWED
;
A
#
# COMPACT_ATOMS: atom_id res chain seq x y z
N MET A 1 6.14 -16.20 21.57
CA MET A 1 5.76 -16.37 20.15
C MET A 1 4.25 -16.25 19.89
N LYS A 2 3.35 -16.68 20.80
CA LYS A 2 1.88 -16.63 20.62
C LYS A 2 1.19 -15.26 20.76
N ARG A 3 1.89 -14.21 21.23
CA ARG A 3 1.30 -12.87 21.44
C ARG A 3 1.14 -12.09 20.12
N GLY A 4 2.20 -12.03 19.32
CA GLY A 4 2.20 -11.24 18.07
C GLY A 4 1.27 -11.76 16.96
N ILE A 5 0.91 -13.05 16.94
CA ILE A 5 -0.07 -13.59 15.98
C ILE A 5 -1.49 -13.16 16.36
N LYS A 6 -1.83 -13.20 17.65
CA LYS A 6 -3.13 -12.71 18.15
C LYS A 6 -3.34 -11.22 17.89
N ASP A 7 -2.26 -10.45 17.80
CA ASP A 7 -2.33 -9.02 17.48
C ASP A 7 -2.58 -8.78 15.98
N ILE A 8 -2.13 -9.69 15.11
CA ILE A 8 -2.42 -9.62 13.66
C ILE A 8 -3.90 -9.89 13.41
N ASP A 9 -4.44 -11.01 13.89
CA ASP A 9 -5.83 -11.41 13.63
C ASP A 9 -6.83 -10.33 14.07
N LYS A 10 -6.58 -9.69 15.21
CA LYS A 10 -7.41 -8.58 15.71
C LYS A 10 -7.39 -7.36 14.81
N ILE A 11 -6.25 -7.04 14.21
CA ILE A 11 -6.15 -5.91 13.28
C ILE A 11 -6.91 -6.22 11.99
N ILE A 12 -6.82 -7.47 11.51
CA ILE A 12 -7.57 -7.92 10.32
C ILE A 12 -9.07 -7.75 10.55
N GLU A 13 -9.57 -8.29 11.67
CA GLU A 13 -10.99 -8.23 12.04
C GLU A 13 -11.49 -6.79 12.20
N ARG A 14 -10.77 -5.95 12.96
CA ARG A 14 -11.16 -4.54 13.19
C ARG A 14 -11.24 -3.72 11.91
N ARG A 15 -10.42 -4.07 10.92
CA ARG A 15 -10.32 -3.32 9.66
C ARG A 15 -11.18 -3.91 8.54
N HIS A 16 -11.83 -5.05 8.77
CA HIS A 16 -12.57 -5.81 7.77
C HIS A 16 -11.68 -6.19 6.57
N TRP A 17 -10.49 -6.75 6.85
CA TRP A 17 -9.48 -7.10 5.83
C TRP A 17 -9.37 -8.60 5.56
N GLU A 18 -10.31 -9.40 6.05
CA GLU A 18 -10.34 -10.85 5.89
C GLU A 18 -10.24 -11.23 4.41
N GLU A 19 -11.10 -10.65 3.57
CA GLU A 19 -11.07 -10.88 2.12
C GLU A 19 -9.87 -10.23 1.42
N PHE A 20 -9.39 -9.11 1.96
CA PHE A 20 -8.30 -8.37 1.33
C PHE A 20 -6.92 -9.04 1.51
N ILE A 21 -6.71 -9.77 2.61
CA ILE A 21 -5.44 -10.44 2.91
C ILE A 21 -5.34 -11.82 2.26
N ASN A 22 -6.46 -12.37 1.79
CA ASN A 22 -6.48 -13.63 1.06
C ASN A 22 -5.60 -13.56 -0.21
N ASP A 23 -4.92 -14.66 -0.52
CA ASP A 23 -4.14 -14.79 -1.76
C ASP A 23 -5.06 -14.52 -2.97
N PRO A 24 -4.77 -13.54 -3.85
CA PRO A 24 -5.63 -13.22 -4.97
C PRO A 24 -5.51 -14.27 -6.08
N GLY A 25 -4.68 -15.30 -5.88
CA GLY A 25 -4.35 -16.31 -6.85
C GLY A 25 -3.44 -15.78 -7.96
N VAL A 26 -3.30 -16.57 -9.02
CA VAL A 26 -2.42 -16.21 -10.14
C VAL A 26 -3.08 -15.14 -11.01
N ALA A 27 -2.52 -13.92 -10.97
CA ALA A 27 -2.97 -12.82 -11.81
C ALA A 27 -2.75 -13.10 -13.31
N ASN A 28 -3.74 -12.77 -14.14
CA ASN A 28 -3.59 -12.80 -15.60
C ASN A 28 -2.74 -11.60 -16.06
N LYS A 29 -1.43 -11.83 -16.18
CA LYS A 29 -0.44 -10.81 -16.59
C LYS A 29 -0.83 -10.08 -17.88
N THR A 30 -1.45 -10.79 -18.83
CA THR A 30 -1.89 -10.20 -20.10
C THR A 30 -3.04 -9.21 -19.91
N LEU A 31 -4.01 -9.50 -19.03
CA LEU A 31 -5.09 -8.56 -18.71
C LEU A 31 -4.57 -7.35 -17.94
N VAL A 32 -3.68 -7.56 -16.97
CA VAL A 32 -3.04 -6.47 -16.21
C VAL A 32 -2.27 -5.53 -17.15
N ARG A 33 -1.51 -6.08 -18.10
CA ARG A 33 -0.80 -5.28 -19.12
C ARG A 33 -1.76 -4.47 -19.98
N LYS A 34 -2.86 -5.08 -20.45
CA LYS A 34 -3.88 -4.36 -21.24
C LYS A 34 -4.57 -3.27 -20.44
N PHE A 35 -4.84 -3.51 -19.15
CA PHE A 35 -5.42 -2.51 -18.25
C PHE A 35 -4.54 -1.26 -18.19
N TYR A 36 -3.25 -1.40 -17.84
CA TYR A 36 -2.34 -0.26 -17.73
C TYR A 36 -1.98 0.39 -19.07
N ALA A 37 -1.96 -0.37 -20.16
CA ALA A 37 -1.77 0.19 -21.50
C ALA A 37 -2.94 1.12 -21.88
N ASN A 38 -4.17 0.72 -21.57
CA ASN A 38 -5.36 1.50 -21.87
C ASN A 38 -5.54 2.69 -20.91
N LEU A 39 -5.10 2.56 -19.66
CA LEU A 39 -5.16 3.63 -18.64
C LEU A 39 -4.50 4.95 -19.12
N LYS A 40 -3.51 4.87 -20.01
CA LYS A 40 -2.83 6.05 -20.59
C LYS A 40 -3.74 6.95 -21.41
N PHE A 41 -4.80 6.38 -21.96
CA PHE A 41 -5.73 7.04 -22.88
C PHE A 41 -7.04 7.41 -22.20
N THR A 42 -7.15 7.15 -20.90
CA THR A 42 -8.32 7.45 -20.10
C THR A 42 -8.09 8.74 -19.34
N ASP A 43 -9.03 9.67 -19.43
CA ASP A 43 -8.97 10.87 -18.60
C ASP A 43 -9.19 10.52 -17.12
N GLN A 44 -8.75 11.40 -16.22
CA GLN A 44 -8.87 11.17 -14.77
C GLN A 44 -10.31 11.21 -14.26
N GLN A 45 -11.28 11.65 -15.07
CA GLN A 45 -12.70 11.71 -14.73
C GLN A 45 -13.37 10.34 -14.95
N HIS A 46 -12.82 9.50 -15.82
CA HIS A 46 -13.30 8.15 -16.08
C HIS A 46 -12.53 7.11 -15.25
N HIS A 47 -13.21 6.52 -14.28
CA HIS A 47 -12.67 5.43 -13.45
C HIS A 47 -12.92 4.04 -14.04
N ALA A 48 -13.00 3.92 -15.37
CA ALA A 48 -13.26 2.64 -16.03
C ALA A 48 -12.43 2.46 -17.30
N ILE A 49 -11.92 1.24 -17.50
CA ILE A 49 -11.13 0.83 -18.66
C ILE A 49 -11.82 -0.29 -19.41
N THR A 50 -11.97 -0.15 -20.72
CA THR A 50 -12.48 -1.25 -21.56
C THR A 50 -11.35 -2.22 -21.93
N ILE A 51 -11.50 -3.49 -21.60
CA ILE A 51 -10.58 -4.58 -21.94
C ILE A 51 -11.37 -5.69 -22.62
N ARG A 52 -11.06 -5.99 -23.88
CA ARG A 52 -11.74 -7.03 -24.69
C ARG A 52 -13.29 -6.87 -24.67
N GLY A 53 -13.77 -5.63 -24.81
CA GLY A 53 -15.20 -5.32 -24.79
C GLY A 53 -15.87 -5.29 -23.42
N LYS A 54 -15.13 -5.56 -22.32
CA LYS A 54 -15.65 -5.45 -20.94
C LYS A 54 -15.14 -4.18 -20.27
N SER A 55 -16.04 -3.41 -19.67
CA SER A 55 -15.67 -2.25 -18.86
C SER A 55 -15.25 -2.68 -17.46
N VAL A 56 -14.07 -2.24 -17.03
CA VAL A 56 -13.49 -2.52 -15.71
C VAL A 56 -13.47 -1.22 -14.92
N ASN A 57 -14.41 -1.05 -13.99
CA ASN A 57 -14.43 0.10 -13.07
C ASN A 57 -13.40 -0.13 -11.94
N PHE A 58 -12.53 0.84 -11.72
CA PHE A 58 -11.49 0.81 -10.70
C PHE A 58 -11.60 2.00 -9.72
N SER A 59 -12.79 2.61 -9.62
CA SER A 59 -13.06 3.65 -8.62
C SER A 59 -12.78 3.14 -7.20
N ALA A 60 -12.45 4.05 -6.27
CA ALA A 60 -12.24 3.69 -4.87
C ALA A 60 -13.44 2.92 -4.28
N ARG A 61 -14.66 3.32 -4.64
CA ARG A 61 -15.90 2.63 -4.23
C ARG A 61 -15.96 1.20 -4.75
N THR A 62 -15.64 0.98 -6.03
CA THR A 62 -15.62 -0.36 -6.63
C THR A 62 -14.57 -1.24 -5.99
N ILE A 63 -13.38 -0.71 -5.73
CA ILE A 63 -12.29 -1.45 -5.06
C ILE A 63 -12.70 -1.80 -3.63
N ASN A 64 -13.25 -0.85 -2.87
CA ASN A 64 -13.71 -1.13 -1.51
C ASN A 64 -14.80 -2.20 -1.48
N SER A 65 -15.77 -2.12 -2.41
CA SER A 65 -16.85 -3.11 -2.53
C SER A 65 -16.32 -4.50 -2.93
N LEU A 66 -15.25 -4.56 -3.72
CA LEU A 66 -14.64 -5.83 -4.15
C LEU A 66 -14.00 -6.59 -2.98
N PHE A 67 -13.43 -5.86 -2.03
CA PHE A 67 -12.70 -6.43 -0.88
C PHE A 67 -13.46 -6.31 0.44
N ASP A 68 -14.72 -5.88 0.40
CA ASP A 68 -15.56 -5.57 1.57
C ASP A 68 -14.86 -4.65 2.61
N THR A 69 -14.09 -3.67 2.12
CA THR A 69 -13.32 -2.77 2.99
C THR A 69 -14.04 -1.44 3.25
N LEU A 70 -13.70 -0.81 4.37
CA LEU A 70 -14.30 0.45 4.80
C LEU A 70 -13.98 1.60 3.82
N SER A 71 -15.01 2.33 3.41
CA SER A 71 -14.85 3.60 2.70
C SER A 71 -14.88 4.77 3.67
N ILE A 72 -13.85 5.62 3.62
CA ILE A 72 -13.76 6.80 4.49
C ILE A 72 -14.26 8.01 3.70
N ASN A 73 -15.40 8.56 4.11
CA ASN A 73 -16.05 9.68 3.42
C ASN A 73 -15.30 11.03 3.58
N THR A 74 -14.20 11.06 4.32
CA THR A 74 -13.39 12.27 4.58
C THR A 74 -12.02 12.13 3.89
N PRO A 75 -11.85 12.66 2.65
CA PRO A 75 -10.58 12.65 1.93
C PRO A 75 -9.44 13.34 2.68
N GLU A 76 -9.77 14.34 3.50
CA GLU A 76 -8.78 15.17 4.18
C GLU A 76 -7.95 14.35 5.16
N LYS A 77 -8.56 13.50 6.00
CA LYS A 77 -7.86 12.86 7.12
C LYS A 77 -6.73 11.90 6.73
N LEU A 78 -6.87 11.15 5.64
CA LEU A 78 -5.81 10.22 5.21
C LEU A 78 -4.67 10.96 4.49
N GLN A 79 -5.00 12.01 3.74
CA GLN A 79 -4.00 12.84 3.09
C GLN A 79 -3.25 13.67 4.13
N GLU A 80 -3.97 14.27 5.07
CA GLU A 80 -3.41 14.94 6.24
C GLU A 80 -2.55 13.96 7.03
N PHE A 81 -2.98 12.76 7.41
CA PHE A 81 -2.11 11.82 8.15
C PHE A 81 -0.79 11.44 7.44
N LEU A 82 -0.82 11.28 6.11
CA LEU A 82 0.39 10.99 5.33
C LEU A 82 1.26 12.24 5.10
N GLU A 83 0.68 13.45 5.06
CA GLU A 83 1.35 14.73 4.82
C GLU A 83 1.81 15.43 6.11
N ASP A 84 1.07 15.26 7.20
CA ASP A 84 1.30 15.82 8.55
C ASP A 84 2.43 15.09 9.27
N HIS A 85 2.96 14.03 8.64
CA HIS A 85 4.19 13.31 8.99
C HIS A 85 4.34 13.13 10.51
N PRO A 86 3.67 12.12 11.13
CA PRO A 86 3.92 11.82 12.52
C PRO A 86 5.44 11.75 12.75
N PRO A 87 5.95 12.32 13.87
CA PRO A 87 7.38 12.38 14.10
C PRO A 87 7.99 11.00 13.87
N LEU A 88 9.05 10.95 13.06
CA LEU A 88 9.67 9.68 12.68
C LEU A 88 10.04 8.84 13.91
N ASP A 89 10.37 9.53 15.00
CA ASP A 89 10.60 8.96 16.33
C ASP A 89 9.43 8.10 16.82
N THR A 90 8.22 8.65 16.81
CA THR A 90 7.00 7.93 17.18
C THR A 90 6.77 6.71 16.28
N ILE A 91 7.07 6.82 15.00
CA ILE A 91 6.89 5.72 14.04
C ILE A 91 7.80 4.55 14.40
N TYR A 92 9.11 4.80 14.55
CA TYR A 92 10.06 3.71 14.77
C TYR A 92 10.04 3.15 16.19
N GLU A 93 9.71 3.93 17.21
CA GLU A 93 9.48 3.40 18.56
C GLU A 93 8.42 2.30 18.57
N LEU A 94 7.40 2.43 17.70
CA LEU A 94 6.36 1.42 17.56
C LEU A 94 6.79 0.21 16.69
N ILE A 95 7.46 0.46 15.57
CA ILE A 95 7.71 -0.59 14.56
C ILE A 95 9.08 -1.27 14.67
N CYS A 96 10.05 -0.65 15.34
CA CYS A 96 11.42 -1.14 15.48
C CYS A 96 11.72 -1.68 16.90
N ARG A 97 12.74 -2.52 17.00
CA ARG A 97 13.25 -3.06 18.29
C ARG A 97 14.29 -2.15 18.92
N ASP A 98 14.95 -1.35 18.09
CA ASP A 98 16.05 -0.46 18.40
C ASP A 98 16.09 0.67 17.35
N GLU A 99 16.85 1.72 17.64
CA GLU A 99 16.92 2.91 16.80
C GLU A 99 17.42 2.56 15.38
N PRO A 100 16.63 2.88 14.32
CA PRO A 100 17.01 2.56 12.96
C PRO A 100 18.07 3.54 12.45
N GLN A 101 19.12 2.99 11.85
CA GLN A 101 20.06 3.79 11.06
C GLN A 101 19.46 4.04 9.68
N TRP A 102 19.07 5.29 9.42
CA TRP A 102 18.45 5.70 8.16
C TRP A 102 19.48 5.96 7.06
N THR A 103 19.17 5.49 5.87
CA THR A 103 19.75 6.05 4.65
C THR A 103 19.03 7.36 4.33
N LEU A 104 19.82 8.42 4.19
CA LEU A 104 19.32 9.76 3.88
C LEU A 104 19.50 10.10 2.40
N SER A 105 18.54 10.84 1.85
CA SER A 105 18.65 11.44 0.53
C SER A 105 19.67 12.59 0.52
N ARG A 106 19.97 13.09 -0.67
CA ARG A 106 20.79 14.30 -0.88
C ARG A 106 20.24 15.54 -0.15
N LEU A 107 18.94 15.56 0.13
CA LEU A 107 18.26 16.63 0.87
C LEU A 107 18.15 16.33 2.38
N ASN A 108 18.93 15.37 2.88
CA ASN A 108 18.91 14.90 4.26
C ASN A 108 17.55 14.34 4.72
N LYS A 109 16.70 13.92 3.78
CA LYS A 109 15.41 13.28 4.08
C LYS A 109 15.57 11.76 4.20
N PRO A 110 15.00 11.10 5.22
CA PRO A 110 15.04 9.65 5.36
C PRO A 110 14.37 8.92 4.20
N ILE A 111 15.05 7.92 3.65
CA ILE A 111 14.59 7.11 2.52
C ILE A 111 14.16 5.72 3.01
N ASN A 112 15.08 5.01 3.68
CA ASN A 112 14.86 3.65 4.11
C ASN A 112 15.79 3.27 5.29
N PHE A 113 15.54 2.11 5.89
CA PHE A 113 16.39 1.50 6.91
C PHE A 113 16.40 -0.03 6.82
N SER A 114 17.30 -0.68 7.54
CA SER A 114 17.42 -2.15 7.53
C SER A 114 16.19 -2.84 8.13
N ARG A 115 15.64 -3.81 7.42
CA ARG A 115 14.52 -4.65 7.87
C ARG A 115 14.78 -5.38 9.19
N THR A 116 16.05 -5.65 9.51
CA THR A 116 16.43 -6.36 10.75
C THR A 116 16.03 -5.60 12.00
N LYS A 117 15.83 -4.28 11.90
CA LYS A 117 15.37 -3.41 12.99
C LYS A 117 13.90 -3.63 13.35
N LEU A 118 13.08 -4.21 12.46
CA LEU A 118 11.64 -4.35 12.72
C LEU A 118 11.32 -5.34 13.84
N THR A 119 10.30 -5.01 14.63
CA THR A 119 9.63 -5.97 15.50
C THR A 119 9.05 -7.14 14.68
N ILE A 120 8.77 -8.26 15.35
CA ILE A 120 8.18 -9.43 14.66
C ILE A 120 6.82 -9.07 14.04
N VAL A 121 6.00 -8.29 14.75
CA VAL A 121 4.67 -7.88 14.27
C VAL A 121 4.78 -6.94 13.07
N ALA A 122 5.63 -5.90 13.16
CA ALA A 122 5.87 -4.99 12.04
C ALA A 122 6.43 -5.71 10.81
N ASN A 123 7.29 -6.72 11.00
CA ASN A 123 7.84 -7.50 9.90
C ASN A 123 6.80 -8.38 9.18
N HIS A 124 5.74 -8.83 9.85
CA HIS A 124 4.62 -9.51 9.19
C HIS A 124 3.85 -8.53 8.32
N TRP A 125 3.50 -7.37 8.86
CA TRP A 125 2.82 -6.32 8.10
C TRP A 125 3.65 -5.77 6.94
N LEU A 126 4.98 -5.72 7.07
CA LEU A 126 5.86 -5.35 5.97
C LEU A 126 5.61 -6.23 4.75
N ARG A 127 5.53 -7.56 4.92
CA ARG A 127 5.32 -8.48 3.78
C ARG A 127 4.02 -8.17 3.05
N PHE A 128 2.97 -7.89 3.81
CA PHE A 128 1.67 -7.51 3.26
C PHE A 128 1.77 -6.17 2.52
N VAL A 129 2.26 -5.11 3.19
CA VAL A 129 2.42 -3.77 2.60
C VAL A 129 3.28 -3.82 1.34
N SER A 130 4.43 -4.50 1.39
CA SER A 130 5.39 -4.59 0.28
C SER A 130 4.91 -5.43 -0.90
N THR A 131 3.84 -6.21 -0.72
CA THR A 131 3.28 -7.06 -1.77
C THR A 131 2.03 -6.43 -2.38
N TRP A 132 1.19 -5.83 -1.53
CA TRP A 132 -0.17 -5.42 -1.92
C TRP A 132 -0.36 -3.92 -2.09
N LEU A 133 0.28 -3.11 -1.25
CA LEU A 133 0.00 -1.66 -1.20
C LEU A 133 1.11 -0.87 -1.87
N LEU A 134 2.34 -1.17 -1.50
CA LEU A 134 3.56 -0.53 -1.99
C LEU A 134 4.53 -1.60 -2.50
N PRO A 135 4.24 -2.21 -3.67
CA PRO A 135 5.11 -3.21 -4.27
C PRO A 135 6.56 -2.72 -4.33
N THR A 136 7.47 -3.44 -3.66
CA THR A 136 8.90 -3.16 -3.67
C THR A 136 9.70 -4.42 -3.99
N THR A 137 10.79 -4.26 -4.74
CA THR A 137 11.74 -5.32 -5.05
C THR A 137 12.81 -5.47 -3.97
N HIS A 138 12.96 -4.49 -3.08
CA HIS A 138 13.93 -4.51 -2.00
C HIS A 138 13.39 -5.30 -0.82
N THR A 139 13.97 -6.47 -0.56
CA THR A 139 13.50 -7.39 0.49
C THR A 139 14.20 -7.19 1.84
N PHE A 140 15.34 -6.49 1.85
CA PHE A 140 16.20 -6.26 3.01
C PHE A 140 16.03 -4.87 3.63
N GLU A 141 15.39 -3.94 2.91
CA GLU A 141 15.21 -2.56 3.33
C GLU A 141 13.74 -2.22 3.48
N VAL A 142 13.45 -1.31 4.40
CA VAL A 142 12.10 -0.79 4.66
C VAL A 142 12.07 0.65 4.18
N MET A 143 11.35 0.89 3.09
CA MET A 143 11.08 2.24 2.60
C MET A 143 10.28 3.04 3.63
N LYS A 144 10.53 4.36 3.73
CA LYS A 144 9.78 5.27 4.61
C LYS A 144 8.27 5.12 4.42
N GLU A 145 7.81 5.00 3.18
CA GLU A 145 6.40 4.84 2.84
C GLU A 145 5.83 3.52 3.39
N CYS A 146 6.58 2.43 3.29
CA CYS A 146 6.18 1.15 3.90
C CYS A 146 6.13 1.25 5.42
N ALA A 147 7.09 1.94 6.05
CA ALA A 147 7.12 2.16 7.49
C ALA A 147 5.90 2.96 7.97
N MET A 148 5.54 4.04 7.27
CA MET A 148 4.34 4.83 7.56
C MET A 148 3.08 3.97 7.47
N MET A 149 2.96 3.12 6.43
CA MET A 149 1.80 2.23 6.28
C MET A 149 1.70 1.19 7.41
N ILE A 150 2.82 0.61 7.82
CA ILE A 150 2.85 -0.32 8.97
C ILE A 150 2.39 0.41 10.23
N PHE A 151 2.87 1.64 10.46
CA PHE A 151 2.45 2.45 11.60
C PHE A 151 0.94 2.76 11.56
N THR A 152 0.40 3.17 10.42
CA THR A 152 -1.05 3.36 10.23
C THR A 152 -1.82 2.11 10.63
N ILE A 153 -1.37 0.94 10.14
CA ILE A 153 -2.01 -0.36 10.42
C ILE A 153 -2.01 -0.64 11.92
N LEU A 154 -0.86 -0.53 12.58
CA LEU A 154 -0.68 -0.87 13.99
C LEU A 154 -1.37 0.10 14.96
N THR A 155 -1.51 1.37 14.59
CA THR A 155 -2.18 2.40 15.41
C THR A 155 -3.69 2.42 15.24
N ASP A 156 -4.25 1.52 14.44
CA ASP A 156 -5.66 1.52 14.06
C ASP A 156 -6.13 2.85 13.42
N ALA A 157 -5.18 3.60 12.84
CA ALA A 157 -5.50 4.86 12.18
C ALA A 157 -6.45 4.60 10.99
N PRO A 158 -7.45 5.48 10.76
CA PRO A 158 -8.37 5.34 9.64
C PRO A 158 -7.63 5.28 8.31
N PHE A 159 -7.85 4.20 7.55
CA PHE A 159 -7.20 3.97 6.26
C PHE A 159 -8.18 3.38 5.23
N ASP A 160 -8.42 4.11 4.15
CA ASP A 160 -9.26 3.69 3.02
C ASP A 160 -8.36 3.05 1.95
N ILE A 161 -8.29 1.72 1.96
CA ILE A 161 -7.46 0.95 1.02
C ILE A 161 -7.86 1.23 -0.42
N GLY A 162 -9.15 1.17 -0.75
CA GLY A 162 -9.57 1.30 -2.15
C GLY A 162 -9.26 2.68 -2.71
N ARG A 163 -9.35 3.72 -1.89
CA ARG A 163 -8.89 5.07 -2.24
C ARG A 163 -7.38 5.14 -2.42
N PHE A 164 -6.62 4.48 -1.56
CA PHE A 164 -5.17 4.40 -1.70
C PHE A 164 -4.79 3.67 -3.01
N LEU A 165 -5.36 2.50 -3.27
CA LEU A 165 -5.11 1.73 -4.49
C LEU A 165 -5.53 2.47 -5.76
N HIS A 166 -6.70 3.13 -5.75
CA HIS A 166 -7.16 3.99 -6.85
C HIS A 166 -6.13 5.08 -7.19
N ARG A 167 -5.59 5.77 -6.18
CA ARG A 167 -4.54 6.77 -6.37
C ARG A 167 -3.24 6.13 -6.89
N SER A 168 -2.85 4.98 -6.37
CA SER A 168 -1.65 4.25 -6.79
C SER A 168 -1.74 3.77 -8.25
N ILE A 169 -2.91 3.33 -8.70
CA ILE A 169 -3.18 2.98 -10.10
C ILE A 169 -2.93 4.19 -11.01
N TRP A 170 -3.42 5.38 -10.63
CA TRP A 170 -3.21 6.62 -11.40
C TRP A 170 -1.77 7.12 -11.38
N LYS A 171 -1.05 6.97 -10.26
CA LYS A 171 0.36 7.38 -10.14
C LYS A 171 1.33 6.43 -10.85
N CYS A 172 0.85 5.29 -11.32
CA CYS A 172 1.67 4.23 -11.89
C CYS A 172 2.45 4.74 -13.12
N PRO A 173 3.81 4.78 -13.08
CA PRO A 173 4.63 5.40 -14.13
C PRO A 173 4.65 4.61 -15.44
N PHE A 174 4.05 3.42 -15.48
CA PHE A 174 3.85 2.63 -16.72
C PHE A 174 3.15 3.44 -17.82
N GLY A 175 2.49 4.54 -17.47
CA GLY A 175 1.99 5.55 -18.40
C GLY A 175 3.06 6.28 -19.24
N ARG A 176 4.24 6.60 -18.70
CA ARG A 176 5.09 7.67 -19.27
C ARG A 176 6.46 7.27 -19.82
N ARG A 177 7.07 6.15 -19.45
CA ARG A 177 8.34 5.70 -20.07
C ARG A 177 8.48 4.19 -19.87
N VAL A 178 8.69 3.47 -20.97
CA VAL A 178 9.69 2.40 -21.20
C VAL A 178 9.22 1.52 -22.37
N ARG A 179 10.12 1.33 -23.34
CA ARG A 179 10.07 0.37 -24.43
C ARG A 179 10.54 -0.96 -23.85
N TRP A 180 9.73 -2.01 -23.93
CA TRP A 180 10.12 -3.35 -23.49
C TRP A 180 10.36 -4.17 -24.75
N GLU A 181 11.64 -4.45 -25.02
CA GLU A 181 12.02 -5.51 -25.95
C GLU A 181 11.83 -6.87 -25.27
N ASP A 182 11.58 -7.87 -26.10
CA ASP A 182 11.04 -9.20 -25.81
C ASP A 182 11.96 -10.11 -24.98
#